data_AF-A0AA90P151-F1
#
_entry.id   AF-A0AA90P151-F1
#
_cell.length_a   1.000
_cell.length_b   1.000
_cell.length_c   1.000
_cell.angle_alpha   90.00
_cell.angle_beta   90.00
_cell.angle_gamma   90.00
#
_symmetry.space_group_name_H-M   'P 1'
#
loop_
_entity.id
_entity.type
_entity.pdbx_description
1 polymer ?
#
loop_
_entity_poly.entity_id
_entity_poly.type
_entity_poly.pdbx_seq_one_letter_code
_entity_poly.pdbx_strand_id
1 'polypeptide(L)'
;MKKLLYPIIIGLLAVVLTACGSNDEADKKNDEKETKTTEKETAKATEEQQKQMEEMQKKLDKQKVDEKKTVAIVNDEKISGAEYNTVLSTTQMQMQQFGQDPTSKEGAKQIKEQTLNSLVGQTLLLQAADKKGYTASKAEIEEQLAEIKKPYENEEKFKEAMKQAGLNSEMLNAQIAEKIPYTKYVEKEIKVEEATDEEIQKYYDQVAEQAKTSGQKVQKLEEMKPQIKEQLELQKKQEKLVKHVEELQKNAKVDIKI
;
A
#
# COMPACT_ATOMS: atom_id res chain seq x y z
N MET A 1 -14.73 -22.11 -9.90
CA MET A 1 -14.64 -21.85 -11.35
C MET A 1 -15.71 -20.84 -11.76
N LYS A 2 -15.29 -19.63 -12.15
CA LYS A 2 -15.97 -18.71 -13.08
C LYS A 2 -14.94 -17.61 -13.38
N LYS A 3 -14.29 -17.70 -14.55
CA LYS A 3 -13.33 -16.69 -15.04
C LYS A 3 -14.14 -15.53 -15.61
N LEU A 4 -14.01 -14.33 -15.04
CA LEU A 4 -14.50 -13.09 -15.63
C LEU A 4 -13.30 -12.37 -16.24
N LEU A 5 -13.17 -12.52 -17.55
CA LEU A 5 -12.30 -11.73 -18.41
C LEU A 5 -12.85 -10.30 -18.46
N TYR A 6 -12.13 -9.34 -17.88
CA TYR A 6 -12.38 -7.92 -18.13
C TYR A 6 -11.39 -7.47 -19.22
N PRO A 7 -11.84 -7.03 -20.40
CA PRO A 7 -10.94 -6.48 -21.40
C PRO A 7 -10.51 -5.09 -20.93
N ILE A 8 -9.21 -4.93 -20.68
CA ILE A 8 -8.61 -3.61 -20.51
C ILE A 8 -8.70 -2.92 -21.89
N ILE A 9 -9.58 -1.94 -21.99
CA ILE A 9 -9.56 -0.92 -23.05
C ILE A 9 -8.24 -0.14 -22.85
N ILE A 10 -7.17 -0.62 -23.49
CA ILE A 10 -5.99 0.21 -23.72
C ILE A 10 -6.33 1.03 -24.96
N GLY A 11 -6.74 2.27 -24.73
CA GLY A 11 -6.87 3.28 -25.76
C GLY A 11 -5.54 3.43 -26.48
N LEU A 12 -5.48 2.89 -27.69
CA LEU A 12 -4.37 3.03 -28.60
C LEU A 12 -4.41 4.47 -29.14
N LEU A 13 -3.71 5.35 -28.44
CA LEU A 13 -3.46 6.73 -28.86
C LEU A 13 -2.55 6.64 -30.09
N ALA A 14 -3.16 6.55 -31.27
CA ALA A 14 -2.49 6.64 -32.55
C ALA A 14 -1.90 8.05 -32.70
N VAL A 15 -0.61 8.19 -32.42
CA VAL A 15 0.16 9.35 -32.86
C VAL A 15 0.36 9.21 -34.36
N VAL A 16 -0.56 9.79 -35.13
CA VAL A 16 -0.39 9.96 -36.57
C VAL A 16 0.58 11.13 -36.78
N LEU A 17 1.87 10.84 -36.93
CA LEU A 17 2.79 11.78 -37.56
C LEU A 17 2.54 11.72 -39.06
N THR A 18 1.64 12.57 -39.54
CA THR A 18 1.58 12.94 -40.96
C THR A 18 2.86 13.70 -41.31
N ALA A 19 3.88 12.96 -41.75
CA ALA A 19 4.93 13.51 -42.60
C ALA A 19 4.46 13.38 -44.05
N CYS A 20 3.99 14.48 -44.63
CA CYS A 20 3.89 14.61 -46.07
C CYS A 20 5.30 14.48 -46.68
N GLY A 21 5.46 13.51 -47.58
CA GLY A 21 6.69 13.29 -48.33
C GLY A 21 6.43 12.33 -49.50
N SER A 22 5.69 12.83 -50.48
CA SER A 22 5.74 12.50 -51.92
C SER A 22 6.36 11.17 -52.40
N ASN A 23 5.50 10.40 -53.09
CA ASN A 23 5.74 9.71 -54.37
C ASN A 23 6.70 8.48 -54.38
N ASP A 24 6.16 7.25 -54.46
CA ASP A 24 5.93 6.54 -55.74
C ASP A 24 5.36 5.13 -55.52
N GLU A 25 4.61 4.67 -56.51
CA GLU A 25 3.97 3.34 -56.59
C GLU A 25 4.98 2.18 -56.52
N ALA A 26 4.69 1.13 -55.74
CA ALA A 26 4.97 -0.25 -56.15
C ALA A 26 4.33 -1.29 -55.21
N ASP A 27 3.58 -2.19 -55.84
CA ASP A 27 3.34 -3.60 -55.49
C ASP A 27 2.58 -4.00 -54.22
N LYS A 28 1.28 -4.25 -54.44
CA LYS A 28 0.50 -5.26 -53.71
C LYS A 28 1.09 -6.65 -53.96
N LYS A 29 1.93 -7.17 -53.06
CA LYS A 29 2.11 -8.62 -52.82
C LYS A 29 2.98 -8.87 -51.60
N ASN A 30 2.40 -8.80 -50.40
CA ASN A 30 2.77 -9.62 -49.21
C ASN A 30 1.99 -9.14 -47.97
N ASP A 31 0.71 -9.49 -47.86
CA ASP A 31 -0.12 -9.06 -46.72
C ASP A 31 -0.66 -10.22 -45.85
N GLU A 32 -0.09 -11.43 -45.97
CA GLU A 32 -0.57 -12.60 -45.19
C GLU A 32 0.50 -13.27 -44.31
N LYS A 33 1.76 -12.81 -44.33
CA LYS A 33 2.86 -13.43 -43.57
C LYS A 33 3.37 -12.63 -42.37
N GLU A 34 3.19 -11.31 -42.35
CA GLU A 34 3.64 -10.48 -41.21
C GLU A 34 2.63 -10.46 -40.06
N THR A 35 1.32 -10.50 -40.34
CA THR A 35 0.27 -10.46 -39.29
C THR A 35 0.24 -11.71 -38.39
N LYS A 36 0.59 -12.89 -38.93
CA LYS A 36 0.61 -14.16 -38.15
C LYS A 36 1.84 -14.30 -37.25
N THR A 37 2.90 -13.54 -37.49
CA THR A 37 4.16 -13.67 -36.75
C THR A 37 4.08 -12.84 -35.46
N THR A 38 3.48 -11.65 -35.52
CA THR A 38 3.28 -10.73 -34.38
C THR A 38 2.23 -11.24 -33.37
N GLU A 39 1.13 -11.86 -33.81
CA GLU A 39 0.11 -12.41 -32.90
C GLU A 39 0.62 -13.61 -32.09
N LYS A 40 1.47 -14.46 -32.69
CA LYS A 40 1.97 -15.69 -32.05
C LYS A 40 3.08 -15.41 -31.05
N GLU A 41 3.92 -14.40 -31.30
CA GLU A 41 4.93 -13.91 -30.34
C GLU A 41 4.28 -13.16 -29.17
N THR A 42 3.26 -12.33 -29.43
CA THR A 42 2.52 -11.61 -28.38
C THR A 42 1.73 -12.57 -27.48
N ALA A 43 1.11 -13.61 -28.06
CA ALA A 43 0.42 -14.65 -27.29
C ALA A 43 1.38 -15.49 -26.43
N LYS A 44 2.57 -15.80 -26.94
CA LYS A 44 3.60 -16.58 -26.21
C LYS A 44 4.24 -15.77 -25.08
N ALA A 45 4.52 -14.49 -25.31
CA ALA A 45 4.99 -13.56 -24.27
C ALA A 45 3.94 -13.38 -23.15
N THR A 46 2.66 -13.30 -23.52
CA THR A 46 1.54 -13.22 -22.56
C THR A 46 1.41 -14.50 -21.72
N GLU A 47 1.58 -15.68 -22.32
CA GLU A 47 1.53 -16.97 -21.62
C GLU A 47 2.74 -17.18 -20.68
N GLU A 48 3.94 -16.77 -21.10
CA GLU A 48 5.15 -16.80 -20.26
C GLU A 48 5.03 -15.84 -19.07
N GLN A 49 4.52 -14.62 -19.30
CA GLN A 49 4.28 -13.64 -18.23
C GLN A 49 3.19 -14.11 -17.25
N GLN A 50 2.13 -14.77 -17.74
CA GLN A 50 1.13 -15.41 -16.87
C GLN A 50 1.71 -16.53 -16.01
N LYS A 51 2.53 -17.40 -16.58
CA LYS A 51 3.20 -18.48 -15.82
C LYS A 51 4.14 -17.92 -14.75
N GLN A 52 4.87 -16.84 -15.06
CA GLN A 52 5.73 -16.16 -14.09
C GLN A 52 4.92 -15.53 -12.95
N MET A 53 3.79 -14.87 -13.24
CA MET A 53 2.90 -14.33 -12.21
C MET A 53 2.30 -15.44 -11.34
N GLU A 54 1.87 -16.56 -11.92
CA GLU A 54 1.36 -17.70 -11.15
C GLU A 54 2.43 -18.34 -10.26
N GLU A 55 3.67 -18.48 -10.76
CA GLU A 55 4.78 -19.01 -9.98
C GLU A 55 5.15 -18.07 -8.83
N MET A 56 5.20 -16.76 -9.10
CA MET A 56 5.43 -15.73 -8.09
C MET A 56 4.33 -15.76 -7.04
N GLN A 57 3.06 -15.81 -7.43
CA GLN A 57 1.93 -15.91 -6.51
C GLN A 57 2.03 -17.16 -5.63
N LYS A 58 2.37 -18.32 -6.19
CA LYS A 58 2.63 -19.55 -5.42
C LYS A 58 3.77 -19.39 -4.42
N LYS A 59 4.84 -18.67 -4.78
CA LYS A 59 5.96 -18.38 -3.87
C LYS A 59 5.55 -17.44 -2.73
N LEU A 60 4.72 -16.43 -3.01
CA LEU A 60 4.15 -15.53 -2.00
C LEU A 60 3.23 -16.28 -1.03
N ASP A 61 2.33 -17.12 -1.56
CA ASP A 61 1.39 -17.90 -0.76
C ASP A 61 2.09 -18.92 0.14
N LYS A 62 3.27 -19.43 -0.25
CA LYS A 62 4.11 -20.29 0.62
C LYS A 62 4.64 -19.58 1.87
N GLN A 63 4.64 -18.25 1.90
CA GLN A 63 5.06 -17.47 3.08
C GLN A 63 3.93 -17.31 4.11
N LYS A 64 2.69 -17.62 3.73
CA LYS A 64 1.53 -17.58 4.64
C LYS A 64 1.61 -18.71 5.66
N VAL A 65 0.94 -18.52 6.78
CA VAL A 65 0.79 -19.51 7.85
C VAL A 65 -0.66 -19.97 7.96
N ASP A 66 -0.91 -21.07 8.67
CA ASP A 66 -2.28 -21.50 8.96
C ASP A 66 -3.03 -20.42 9.76
N GLU A 67 -4.23 -20.06 9.31
CA GLU A 67 -5.02 -18.94 9.86
C GLU A 67 -5.32 -19.08 11.35
N LYS A 68 -5.45 -20.31 11.85
CA LYS A 68 -5.76 -20.62 13.25
C LYS A 68 -4.52 -20.76 14.12
N LYS A 69 -3.33 -20.79 13.52
CA LYS A 69 -2.08 -20.87 14.25
C LYS A 69 -1.83 -19.57 15.01
N THR A 70 -1.37 -19.68 16.25
CA THR A 70 -0.82 -18.53 16.97
C THR A 70 0.56 -18.18 16.40
N VAL A 71 0.71 -16.94 15.94
CA VAL A 71 1.93 -16.41 15.32
C VAL A 71 2.84 -15.73 16.34
N ALA A 72 2.24 -14.98 17.25
CA ALA A 72 2.94 -14.33 18.34
C ALA A 72 1.99 -14.16 19.54
N ILE A 73 2.57 -13.97 20.71
CA ILE A 73 1.87 -13.57 21.92
C ILE A 73 2.50 -12.28 22.43
N VAL A 74 1.69 -11.24 22.61
CA VAL A 74 2.11 -9.92 23.09
C VAL A 74 1.40 -9.66 24.41
N ASN A 75 2.15 -9.74 25.50
CA ASN A 75 1.65 -9.87 26.86
C ASN A 75 0.75 -11.12 26.98
N ASP A 76 -0.57 -10.93 27.01
CA ASP A 76 -1.56 -12.02 27.08
C ASP A 76 -2.42 -12.13 25.81
N GLU A 77 -2.15 -11.28 24.81
CA GLU A 77 -2.91 -11.21 23.56
C GLU A 77 -2.24 -12.04 22.47
N LYS A 78 -3.03 -12.86 21.77
CA LYS A 78 -2.55 -13.74 20.71
C LYS A 78 -2.76 -13.08 19.36
N ILE A 79 -1.70 -13.05 18.56
CA ILE A 79 -1.78 -12.70 17.14
C ILE A 79 -1.98 -14.00 16.35
N SER A 80 -3.07 -14.05 15.59
CA SER A 80 -3.44 -15.20 14.76
C SER A 80 -2.70 -15.22 13.41
N GLY A 81 -2.72 -16.38 12.77
CA GLY A 81 -2.22 -16.54 11.41
C GLY A 81 -3.04 -15.75 10.39
N ALA A 82 -4.34 -15.56 10.63
CA ALA A 82 -5.19 -14.73 9.77
C ALA A 82 -4.73 -13.27 9.76
N GLU A 83 -4.48 -12.68 10.93
CA GLU A 83 -3.95 -11.31 11.06
C GLU A 83 -2.57 -11.18 10.42
N TYR A 84 -1.69 -12.15 10.67
CA TYR A 84 -0.38 -12.21 10.03
C TYR A 84 -0.48 -12.25 8.51
N ASN A 85 -1.31 -13.13 7.94
CA ASN A 85 -1.44 -13.28 6.50
C ASN A 85 -2.01 -12.02 5.81
N THR A 86 -2.91 -11.30 6.48
CA THR A 86 -3.43 -10.02 6.01
C THR A 86 -2.30 -8.99 5.88
N VAL A 87 -1.54 -8.75 6.96
CA VAL A 87 -0.45 -7.77 6.95
C VAL A 87 0.70 -8.22 6.04
N LEU A 88 0.98 -9.52 5.98
CA LEU A 88 1.98 -10.12 5.10
C LEU A 88 1.70 -9.78 3.63
N SER A 89 0.46 -9.97 3.20
CA SER A 89 0.06 -9.74 1.80
C SER A 89 0.22 -8.26 1.41
N THR A 90 -0.12 -7.34 2.31
CA THR A 90 0.12 -5.90 2.10
C THR A 90 1.61 -5.58 2.03
N THR A 91 2.41 -6.16 2.92
CA THR A 91 3.87 -5.93 2.97
C THR A 91 4.56 -6.47 1.71
N GLN A 92 4.14 -7.64 1.21
CA GLN A 92 4.60 -8.22 -0.06
C GLN A 92 4.31 -7.29 -1.24
N MET A 93 3.08 -6.78 -1.34
CA MET A 93 2.68 -5.86 -2.41
C MET A 93 3.49 -4.55 -2.37
N GLN A 94 3.70 -4.00 -1.18
CA GLN A 94 4.50 -2.79 -1.01
C GLN A 94 5.96 -3.00 -1.45
N MET A 95 6.55 -4.14 -1.08
CA MET A 95 7.92 -4.48 -1.49
C MET A 95 8.05 -4.58 -3.03
N GLN A 96 7.05 -5.20 -3.70
CA GLN A 96 7.01 -5.26 -5.16
C GLN A 96 6.86 -3.88 -5.81
N GLN A 97 6.07 -2.97 -5.23
CA GLN A 97 5.92 -1.59 -5.74
C GLN A 97 7.24 -0.81 -5.67
N PHE A 98 8.09 -1.12 -4.69
CA PHE A 98 9.45 -0.56 -4.61
C PHE A 98 10.47 -1.29 -5.48
N GLY A 99 10.04 -2.22 -6.35
CA GLY A 99 10.90 -2.95 -7.28
C GLY A 99 11.76 -4.03 -6.62
N GLN A 100 11.44 -4.42 -5.39
CA GLN A 100 12.17 -5.45 -4.65
C GLN A 100 11.48 -6.82 -4.81
N ASP A 101 12.27 -7.90 -4.80
CA ASP A 101 11.73 -9.27 -4.91
C ASP A 101 11.36 -9.85 -3.52
N PRO A 102 10.06 -9.92 -3.18
CA PRO A 102 9.59 -10.48 -1.91
C PRO A 102 9.82 -12.00 -1.78
N THR A 103 10.11 -12.69 -2.88
CA THR A 103 10.27 -14.15 -2.92
C THR A 103 11.71 -14.60 -2.76
N SER A 104 12.66 -13.67 -2.87
CA SER A 104 14.07 -13.90 -2.56
C SER A 104 14.24 -14.32 -1.09
N LYS A 105 15.34 -15.02 -0.77
CA LYS A 105 15.60 -15.45 0.61
C LYS A 105 15.67 -14.26 1.58
N GLU A 106 16.34 -13.19 1.18
CA GLU A 106 16.47 -11.98 1.99
C GLU A 106 15.14 -11.22 2.07
N GLY A 107 14.44 -11.08 0.93
CA GLY A 107 13.14 -10.41 0.92
C GLY A 107 12.09 -11.13 1.76
N ALA A 108 12.02 -12.46 1.69
CA ALA A 108 11.11 -13.25 2.52
C ALA A 108 11.42 -13.08 4.02
N LYS A 109 12.71 -13.01 4.40
CA LYS A 109 13.12 -12.74 5.79
C LYS A 109 12.71 -11.33 6.23
N GLN A 110 13.01 -10.33 5.41
CA GLN A 110 12.68 -8.93 5.69
C GLN A 110 11.17 -8.74 5.84
N ILE A 111 10.38 -9.31 4.93
CA ILE A 111 8.91 -9.25 4.98
C ILE A 111 8.37 -9.89 6.25
N LYS A 112 8.88 -11.07 6.62
CA LYS A 112 8.46 -11.75 7.86
C LYS A 112 8.74 -10.88 9.09
N GLU A 113 9.95 -10.33 9.18
CA GLU A 113 10.34 -9.44 10.29
C GLU A 113 9.49 -8.16 10.32
N GLN A 114 9.30 -7.51 9.18
CA GLN A 114 8.46 -6.30 9.06
C GLN A 114 7.01 -6.58 9.44
N THR A 115 6.45 -7.71 9.00
CA THR A 115 5.07 -8.11 9.31
C THR A 115 4.91 -8.34 10.81
N LEU A 116 5.83 -9.09 11.43
CA LEU A 116 5.79 -9.36 12.87
C LEU A 116 5.97 -8.07 13.68
N ASN A 117 6.94 -7.23 13.33
CA ASN A 117 7.19 -5.96 14.02
C ASN A 117 5.98 -5.02 13.92
N SER A 118 5.33 -4.96 12.75
CA SER A 118 4.12 -4.17 12.54
C SER A 118 2.97 -4.65 13.44
N LEU A 119 2.70 -5.96 13.45
CA LEU A 119 1.63 -6.54 14.28
C LEU A 119 1.90 -6.36 15.77
N VAL A 120 3.13 -6.63 16.22
CA VAL A 120 3.52 -6.44 17.62
C VAL A 120 3.38 -4.97 18.01
N GLY A 121 3.89 -4.05 17.19
CA GLY A 121 3.79 -2.62 17.44
C GLY A 121 2.35 -2.13 17.51
N GLN A 122 1.50 -2.54 16.55
CA GLN A 122 0.08 -2.21 16.55
C GLN A 122 -0.64 -2.76 17.79
N THR A 123 -0.36 -4.01 18.17
CA THR A 123 -0.94 -4.64 19.37
C THR A 123 -0.56 -3.86 20.63
N LEU A 124 0.71 -3.48 20.77
CA LEU A 124 1.18 -2.69 21.91
C LEU A 124 0.52 -1.31 21.98
N LEU A 125 0.33 -0.66 20.84
CA LEU A 125 -0.36 0.63 20.76
C LEU A 125 -1.84 0.50 21.16
N LEU A 126 -2.53 -0.55 20.70
CA LEU A 126 -3.91 -0.83 21.08
C LEU A 126 -4.04 -1.17 22.57
N GLN A 127 -3.14 -1.97 23.13
CA GLN A 127 -3.10 -2.23 24.58
C GLN A 127 -2.84 -0.95 25.37
N ALA A 128 -1.99 -0.05 24.87
CA ALA A 128 -1.77 1.24 25.51
C ALA A 128 -2.98 2.18 25.37
N ALA A 129 -3.71 2.10 24.25
CA ALA A 129 -4.96 2.82 24.03
C ALA A 129 -6.06 2.36 24.99
N ASP A 130 -6.23 1.06 25.15
CA ASP A 130 -7.18 0.45 26.09
C ASP A 130 -6.88 0.85 27.54
N LYS A 131 -5.62 0.78 27.96
CA LYS A 131 -5.18 1.26 29.29
C LYS A 131 -5.50 2.74 29.56
N LYS A 132 -5.60 3.56 28.51
CA LYS A 132 -5.98 4.97 28.59
C LYS A 132 -7.48 5.22 28.40
N GLY A 133 -8.28 4.17 28.21
CA GLY A 133 -9.71 4.26 27.98
C GLY A 133 -10.08 4.83 26.62
N TYR A 134 -9.19 4.74 25.62
CA TYR A 134 -9.54 5.10 24.25
C TYR A 134 -10.35 3.98 23.61
N THR A 135 -11.65 4.20 23.51
CA THR A 135 -12.59 3.28 22.86
C THR A 135 -13.31 3.98 21.70
N ALA A 136 -13.93 3.19 20.83
CA ALA A 136 -14.79 3.68 19.77
C ALA A 136 -16.22 3.90 20.29
N SER A 137 -16.72 5.12 20.22
CA SER A 137 -18.14 5.41 20.43
C SER A 137 -18.94 5.20 19.15
N LYS A 138 -20.25 4.98 19.28
CA LYS A 138 -21.16 4.86 18.14
C LYS A 138 -21.12 6.09 17.22
N ALA A 139 -21.06 7.28 17.82
CA ALA A 139 -21.00 8.54 17.07
C ALA A 139 -19.71 8.64 16.24
N GLU A 140 -18.56 8.26 16.80
CA GLU A 140 -17.28 8.26 16.07
C GLU A 140 -17.30 7.24 14.92
N ILE A 141 -17.94 6.07 15.09
CA ILE A 141 -18.11 5.08 14.01
C ILE A 141 -18.98 5.65 12.89
N GLU A 142 -20.12 6.28 13.24
CA GLU A 142 -21.02 6.89 12.27
C GLU A 142 -20.35 8.06 11.52
N GLU A 143 -19.54 8.87 12.21
CA GLU A 143 -18.76 9.96 11.61
C GLU A 143 -17.71 9.42 10.63
N GLN A 144 -16.90 8.45 11.05
CA GLN A 144 -15.90 7.83 10.17
C GLN A 144 -16.55 7.13 8.97
N LEU A 145 -17.70 6.48 9.15
CA LEU A 145 -18.46 5.90 8.05
C LEU A 145 -18.94 6.99 7.07
N ALA A 146 -19.38 8.15 7.58
CA ALA A 146 -19.76 9.28 6.73
C ALA A 146 -18.56 9.81 5.92
N GLU A 147 -17.39 9.95 6.55
CA GLU A 147 -16.15 10.33 5.84
C GLU A 147 -15.78 9.35 4.74
N ILE A 148 -15.87 8.05 5.01
CA ILE A 148 -15.61 6.99 4.02
C ILE A 148 -16.61 7.07 2.85
N LYS A 149 -17.85 7.51 3.09
CA LYS A 149 -18.88 7.66 2.05
C LYS A 149 -18.72 8.91 1.20
N LYS A 150 -18.08 9.98 1.69
CA LYS A 150 -17.97 11.29 0.99
C LYS A 150 -17.41 11.22 -0.45
N PRO A 151 -16.40 10.40 -0.76
CA PRO A 151 -15.86 10.33 -2.12
C PRO A 151 -16.80 9.66 -3.13
N TYR A 152 -17.85 8.96 -2.67
CA TYR A 152 -18.77 8.24 -3.53
C TYR A 152 -19.93 9.14 -3.97
N GLU A 153 -20.28 9.05 -5.26
CA GLU A 153 -21.36 9.83 -5.85
C GLU A 153 -22.71 9.60 -5.14
N ASN A 154 -22.96 8.38 -4.67
CA ASN A 154 -24.18 7.98 -3.97
C ASN A 154 -24.00 6.66 -3.21
N GLU A 155 -25.01 6.31 -2.42
CA GLU A 155 -25.04 5.09 -1.60
C GLU A 155 -24.93 3.80 -2.44
N GLU A 156 -25.47 3.76 -3.66
CA GLU A 156 -25.41 2.58 -4.51
C GLU A 156 -23.97 2.33 -5.01
N LYS A 157 -23.24 3.39 -5.37
CA LYS A 157 -21.81 3.29 -5.72
C LYS A 157 -20.94 2.86 -4.55
N PHE A 158 -21.28 3.33 -3.35
CA PHE A 158 -20.62 2.88 -2.13
C PHE A 158 -20.86 1.37 -1.88
N LYS A 159 -22.10 0.90 -1.97
CA LYS A 159 -22.45 -0.53 -1.81
C LYS A 159 -21.80 -1.40 -2.89
N GLU A 160 -21.74 -0.93 -4.13
CA GLU A 160 -21.05 -1.62 -5.22
C GLU A 160 -19.57 -1.83 -4.87
N ALA A 161 -18.89 -0.78 -4.41
CA ALA A 161 -17.50 -0.86 -3.97
C ALA A 161 -17.31 -1.79 -2.76
N MET A 162 -18.19 -1.73 -1.76
CA MET A 162 -18.16 -2.67 -0.62
C MET A 162 -18.28 -4.13 -1.09
N LYS A 163 -19.21 -4.41 -2.00
CA LYS A 163 -19.41 -5.76 -2.55
C LYS A 163 -18.18 -6.23 -3.34
N GLN A 164 -17.56 -5.35 -4.13
CA GLN A 164 -16.32 -5.65 -4.85
C GLN A 164 -15.15 -5.94 -3.88
N ALA A 165 -15.10 -5.23 -2.76
CA ALA A 165 -14.14 -5.45 -1.69
C ALA A 165 -14.46 -6.67 -0.79
N GLY A 166 -15.59 -7.35 -1.02
CA GLY A 166 -16.03 -8.47 -0.19
C GLY A 166 -16.46 -8.07 1.23
N LEU A 167 -16.85 -6.81 1.42
CA LEU A 167 -17.26 -6.25 2.70
C LEU A 167 -18.78 -6.12 2.80
N ASN A 168 -19.32 -6.31 4.00
CA ASN A 168 -20.68 -5.93 4.36
C ASN A 168 -20.63 -4.82 5.44
N SER A 169 -21.79 -4.24 5.76
CA SER A 169 -21.87 -3.10 6.69
C SER A 169 -21.37 -3.44 8.10
N GLU A 170 -21.63 -4.67 8.58
CA GLU A 170 -21.17 -5.12 9.90
C GLU A 170 -19.64 -5.22 9.93
N MET A 171 -19.04 -5.85 8.92
CA MET A 171 -17.59 -5.96 8.79
C MET A 171 -16.91 -4.60 8.68
N LEU A 172 -17.47 -3.67 7.91
CA LEU A 172 -16.93 -2.32 7.79
C LEU A 172 -17.01 -1.56 9.11
N ASN A 173 -18.15 -1.62 9.80
CA ASN A 173 -18.31 -0.97 11.10
C ASN A 173 -17.35 -1.55 12.14
N ALA A 174 -17.13 -2.87 12.13
CA ALA A 174 -16.14 -3.51 13.00
C ALA A 174 -14.72 -3.00 12.70
N GLN A 175 -14.32 -2.93 11.41
CA GLN A 175 -13.02 -2.38 11.03
C GLN A 175 -12.83 -0.91 11.42
N ILE A 176 -13.89 -0.09 11.33
CA ILE A 176 -13.87 1.29 11.78
C ILE A 176 -13.69 1.33 13.30
N ALA A 177 -14.46 0.54 14.04
CA ALA A 177 -14.41 0.46 15.49
C ALA A 177 -13.02 0.02 16.01
N GLU A 178 -12.36 -0.91 15.32
CA GLU A 178 -11.00 -1.36 15.64
C GLU A 178 -9.94 -0.27 15.41
N LYS A 179 -10.13 0.60 14.41
CA LYS A 179 -9.16 1.67 14.07
C LYS A 179 -9.27 2.90 14.97
N ILE A 180 -10.47 3.23 15.45
CA ILE A 180 -10.69 4.46 16.23
C ILE A 180 -9.80 4.55 17.49
N PRO A 181 -9.67 3.50 18.35
CA PRO A 181 -8.78 3.52 19.50
C PRO A 181 -7.33 3.85 19.13
N TYR A 182 -6.82 3.23 18.06
CA TYR A 182 -5.48 3.46 17.55
C TYR A 182 -5.30 4.91 17.11
N THR A 183 -6.21 5.44 16.29
CA THR A 183 -6.16 6.83 15.81
C THR A 183 -6.16 7.81 16.98
N LYS A 184 -7.08 7.63 17.94
CA LYS A 184 -7.17 8.46 19.14
C LYS A 184 -5.89 8.44 19.96
N TYR A 185 -5.28 7.27 20.13
CA TYR A 185 -4.02 7.13 20.84
C TYR A 185 -2.90 7.89 20.12
N VAL A 186 -2.73 7.64 18.81
CA VAL A 186 -1.68 8.28 18.02
C VAL A 186 -1.84 9.81 18.01
N GLU A 187 -3.05 10.33 17.86
CA GLU A 187 -3.30 11.78 17.86
C GLU A 187 -3.07 12.44 19.21
N LYS A 188 -3.50 11.81 20.30
CA LYS A 188 -3.43 12.41 21.64
C LYS A 188 -2.07 12.25 22.29
N GLU A 189 -1.37 11.16 22.01
CA GLU A 189 -0.14 10.78 22.69
C GLU A 189 1.12 11.08 21.85
N ILE A 190 1.03 10.94 20.52
CA ILE A 190 2.17 11.15 19.62
C ILE A 190 2.11 12.57 19.05
N LYS A 191 2.33 13.53 19.96
CA LYS A 191 2.42 14.95 19.60
C LYS A 191 3.81 15.29 19.07
N VAL A 192 3.88 16.03 17.97
CA VAL A 192 5.13 16.54 17.42
C VAL A 192 5.10 18.04 17.35
N GLU A 193 6.29 18.64 17.42
CA GLU A 193 6.45 20.07 17.19
C GLU A 193 6.29 20.36 15.69
N GLU A 194 5.75 21.55 15.38
CA GLU A 194 5.64 22.01 14.01
C GLU A 194 7.01 22.05 13.33
N ALA A 195 7.03 21.92 12.00
CA ALA A 195 8.27 22.08 11.25
C ALA A 195 8.76 23.54 11.32
N THR A 196 10.03 23.74 11.66
CA THR A 196 10.63 25.08 11.68
C THR A 196 10.97 25.55 10.28
N ASP A 197 11.12 26.87 10.08
CA ASP A 197 11.50 27.43 8.79
C ASP A 197 12.86 26.89 8.31
N GLU A 198 13.80 26.62 9.23
CA GLU A 198 15.10 26.03 8.91
C GLU A 198 14.97 24.58 8.41
N GLU A 199 14.09 23.78 9.03
CA GLU A 199 13.85 22.40 8.58
C GLU A 199 13.20 22.36 7.19
N ILE A 200 12.24 23.27 6.96
CA ILE A 200 11.58 23.44 5.66
C ILE A 200 12.60 23.85 4.60
N GLN A 201 13.44 24.84 4.89
CA GLN A 201 14.49 25.29 3.97
C GLN A 201 15.46 24.16 3.65
N LYS A 202 15.93 23.43 4.68
CA LYS A 202 16.85 22.30 4.50
C LYS A 202 16.25 21.20 3.63
N TYR A 203 14.99 20.84 3.86
CA TYR A 203 14.30 19.85 3.05
C TYR A 203 14.17 20.31 1.59
N TYR A 204 13.78 21.58 1.38
CA TYR A 204 13.71 22.17 0.04
C TYR A 204 15.06 22.12 -0.69
N ASP A 205 16.14 22.50 0.00
CA ASP A 205 17.48 22.50 -0.58
C ASP A 205 17.91 21.10 -1.00
N GLN A 206 17.56 20.07 -0.22
CA GLN A 206 17.82 18.67 -0.57
C GLN A 206 17.05 18.25 -1.84
N VAL A 207 15.77 18.60 -1.94
CA VAL A 207 14.94 18.32 -3.12
C VAL A 207 15.48 19.08 -4.35
N ALA A 208 15.85 20.35 -4.18
CA ALA A 208 16.44 21.18 -5.22
C ALA A 208 17.76 20.59 -5.73
N GLU A 209 18.61 20.10 -4.84
CA GLU A 209 19.87 19.46 -5.21
C GLU A 209 19.65 18.14 -5.96
N GLN A 210 18.75 17.29 -5.47
CA GLN A 210 18.38 16.06 -6.16
C GLN A 210 17.85 16.33 -7.58
N ALA A 211 17.02 17.36 -7.74
CA ALA A 211 16.46 17.72 -9.03
C ALA A 211 17.52 18.26 -10.01
N LYS A 212 18.55 18.97 -9.54
CA LYS A 212 19.69 19.37 -10.38
C LYS A 212 20.41 18.14 -10.93
N THR A 213 20.59 17.11 -10.11
CA THR A 213 21.25 15.86 -10.54
C THR A 213 20.41 15.04 -11.52
N SER A 214 19.08 15.12 -11.44
CA SER A 214 18.15 14.41 -12.34
C SER A 214 17.67 15.24 -13.53
N GLY A 215 18.07 16.52 -13.64
CA GLY A 215 17.63 17.44 -14.69
C GLY A 215 16.15 17.86 -14.57
N GLN A 216 15.52 17.64 -13.41
CA GLN A 216 14.13 17.98 -13.16
C GLN A 216 13.98 19.44 -12.68
N LYS A 217 12.85 20.06 -13.01
CA LYS A 217 12.50 21.39 -12.49
C LYS A 217 11.86 21.27 -11.11
N VAL A 218 12.23 22.16 -10.20
CA VAL A 218 11.64 22.26 -8.85
C VAL A 218 10.74 23.48 -8.77
N GLN A 219 9.59 23.31 -8.11
CA GLN A 219 8.66 24.40 -7.82
C GLN A 219 9.26 25.36 -6.81
N LYS A 220 8.70 26.56 -6.65
CA LYS A 220 9.24 27.53 -5.70
C LYS A 220 8.99 27.10 -4.27
N LEU A 221 9.87 27.50 -3.36
CA LEU A 221 9.75 27.18 -1.93
C LEU A 221 8.39 27.61 -1.36
N GLU A 222 7.92 28.79 -1.75
CA GLU A 222 6.66 29.37 -1.27
C GLU A 222 5.44 28.51 -1.65
N GLU A 223 5.49 27.86 -2.82
CA GLU A 223 4.44 26.95 -3.30
C GLU A 223 4.50 25.60 -2.59
N MET A 224 5.71 25.10 -2.32
CA MET A 224 5.89 23.81 -1.66
C MET A 224 5.86 23.89 -0.14
N LYS A 225 6.02 25.07 0.47
CA LYS A 225 6.15 25.25 1.92
C LYS A 225 5.04 24.55 2.72
N PRO A 226 3.74 24.64 2.36
CA PRO A 226 2.69 23.90 3.06
C PRO A 226 2.88 22.39 2.99
N GLN A 227 3.24 21.86 1.81
CA GLN A 227 3.44 20.43 1.58
C GLN A 227 4.69 19.91 2.31
N ILE A 228 5.77 20.68 2.29
CA ILE A 228 7.01 20.36 3.01
C ILE A 228 6.74 20.34 4.51
N LYS A 229 6.01 21.33 5.04
CA LYS A 229 5.63 21.38 6.45
C LYS A 229 4.86 20.11 6.84
N GLU A 230 3.81 19.76 6.10
CA GLU A 230 3.01 18.56 6.36
C GLU A 230 3.85 17.27 6.29
N GLN A 231 4.72 17.16 5.27
CA GLN A 231 5.59 16.01 5.09
C GLN A 231 6.60 15.86 6.25
N LEU A 232 7.18 16.97 6.72
CA LEU A 232 8.11 16.97 7.85
C LEU A 232 7.40 16.61 9.15
N GLU A 233 6.20 17.15 9.39
CA GLU A 233 5.41 16.80 10.57
C GLU A 233 5.00 15.32 10.57
N LEU A 234 4.61 14.78 9.40
CA LEU A 234 4.33 13.35 9.24
C LEU A 234 5.57 12.52 9.52
N GLN A 235 6.74 12.93 9.02
CA GLN A 235 8.02 12.24 9.26
C GLN A 235 8.38 12.25 10.76
N LYS A 236 8.30 13.42 11.41
CA LYS A 236 8.52 13.54 12.86
C LYS A 236 7.56 12.64 13.64
N LYS A 237 6.28 12.60 13.23
CA LYS A 237 5.25 11.80 13.89
C LYS A 237 5.54 10.31 13.75
N GLN A 238 5.95 9.87 12.56
CA GLN A 238 6.36 8.49 12.31
C GLN A 238 7.59 8.12 13.14
N GLU A 239 8.61 8.97 13.20
CA GLU A 239 9.82 8.71 14.00
C GLU A 239 9.48 8.60 15.49
N LYS A 240 8.66 9.53 16.00
CA LYS A 240 8.21 9.49 17.39
C LYS A 240 7.37 8.25 17.69
N LEU A 241 6.50 7.85 16.76
CA LEU A 241 5.71 6.62 16.89
C LEU A 241 6.61 5.38 16.97
N VAL A 242 7.64 5.28 16.12
CA VAL A 242 8.60 4.16 16.15
C VAL A 242 9.31 4.09 17.50
N LYS A 243 9.87 5.22 17.99
CA LYS A 243 10.51 5.29 19.30
C LYS A 243 9.56 4.89 20.43
N HIS A 244 8.31 5.35 20.36
CA HIS A 244 7.28 5.03 21.34
C HIS A 244 6.94 3.53 21.34
N VAL A 245 6.84 2.90 20.17
CA VAL A 245 6.65 1.45 20.05
C VAL A 245 7.84 0.69 20.63
N GLU A 246 9.07 1.12 20.37
CA GLU A 246 10.28 0.52 20.96
C GLU A 246 10.26 0.60 22.50
N GLU A 247 9.81 1.72 23.06
CA GLU A 247 9.64 1.88 24.52
C GLU A 247 8.56 0.96 25.09
N LEU A 248 7.42 0.83 24.40
CA LEU A 248 6.37 -0.12 24.78
C LEU A 248 6.89 -1.56 24.72
N GLN A 249 7.66 -1.88 23.67
CA GLN A 249 8.21 -3.23 23.47
C GLN A 249 9.23 -3.61 24.54
N LYS A 250 10.07 -2.68 25.01
CA LYS A 250 11.00 -2.92 26.14
C LYS A 250 10.29 -3.33 27.43
N ASN A 251 9.04 -2.90 27.61
CA ASN A 251 8.23 -3.18 28.80
C ASN A 251 7.21 -4.31 28.59
N ALA A 252 7.20 -4.92 27.40
CA ALA A 252 6.25 -5.95 27.03
C ALA A 252 6.89 -7.34 26.97
N LYS A 253 6.07 -8.36 27.21
CA LYS A 253 6.46 -9.75 26.97
C LYS A 253 6.05 -10.13 25.54
N VAL A 254 7.01 -10.27 24.64
CA VAL A 254 6.76 -10.68 23.25
C VAL A 254 7.33 -12.06 23.01
N ASP A 255 6.50 -12.98 22.54
CA ASP A 255 6.84 -14.37 22.28
C ASP A 255 6.40 -14.78 20.87
N ILE A 256 7.37 -14.84 19.95
CA ILE A 256 7.15 -15.20 18.53
C ILE A 256 7.12 -16.72 18.36
N LYS A 257 6.13 -17.24 17.62
CA LYS A 257 5.83 -18.67 17.49
C LYS A 257 6.09 -19.27 16.10
N ILE A 258 6.62 -18.49 15.15
CA ILE A 258 6.82 -18.90 13.75
C ILE A 258 8.20 -18.58 13.20
#